data_AF-A0A918SRA2-F1
#
_entry.id   AF-A0A918SRA2-F1
#
_cell.length_a   1.000
_cell.length_b   1.000
_cell.length_c   1.000
_cell.angle_alpha   90.00
_cell.angle_beta   90.00
_cell.angle_gamma   90.00
#
_symmetry.space_group_name_H-M   'P 1'
#
loop_
_entity.id
_entity.type
_entity.pdbx_description
1 polymer ?
#
loop_
_entity_poly.entity_id
_entity_poly.type
_entity_poly.pdbx_seq_one_letter_code
_entity_poly.pdbx_strand_id
1 'polypeptide(L)'
;MRVLGRGVGGGGYPARMAAHRSKVPRPLVRQLFVEAGHRCAIPACRATPLEIAHIVPWHRVRRHEFHNLIVLCPNCHTRFDRGEIDRQAMLRYKELLRLPDPNRVAPEDSAPKAGLIRAYRRFQREVDVWARATGNLDMAITFSSHGFPPGNVRECRRAASLARLAADKLGELGDEGTTGAVEDVFEWHQQWTGGVFDLDPAVLNRSREEREEWQEERFLAFARLHEEICAALDLDPGELDFFEAEPAEEELPVVALGTRGFWETED
;
A
#
# COMPACT_ATOMS: atom_id res chain seq x y z
N MET A 1 -55.57 -5.12 -58.11
CA MET A 1 -55.77 -4.07 -57.10
C MET A 1 -55.02 -4.47 -55.83
N ARG A 2 -53.88 -3.84 -55.57
CA ARG A 2 -53.05 -4.05 -54.36
C ARG A 2 -53.64 -3.21 -53.22
N VAL A 3 -54.03 -3.85 -52.13
CA VAL A 3 -54.42 -3.16 -50.89
C VAL A 3 -53.16 -2.92 -50.06
N LEU A 4 -52.81 -1.65 -49.89
CA LEU A 4 -51.68 -1.18 -49.10
C LEU A 4 -52.07 -1.14 -47.62
N GLY A 5 -51.45 -1.98 -46.80
CA GLY A 5 -51.48 -1.85 -45.35
C GLY A 5 -50.55 -0.71 -44.90
N ARG A 6 -51.10 0.37 -44.35
CA ARG A 6 -50.34 1.41 -43.66
C ARG A 6 -50.24 1.06 -42.18
N GLY A 7 -49.04 0.68 -41.75
CA GLY A 7 -48.65 0.63 -40.35
C GLY A 7 -47.73 1.81 -39.99
N VAL A 8 -47.83 2.17 -38.71
CA VAL A 8 -46.86 2.86 -37.84
C VAL A 8 -46.48 4.32 -38.11
N GLY A 9 -46.96 5.21 -37.23
CA GLY A 9 -46.39 6.52 -36.93
C GLY A 9 -45.97 6.57 -35.46
N GLY A 10 -44.88 5.89 -35.11
CA GLY A 10 -44.23 6.05 -33.80
C GLY A 10 -43.22 7.18 -33.87
N GLY A 11 -43.50 8.29 -33.17
CA GLY A 11 -42.64 9.46 -33.09
C GLY A 11 -41.26 9.11 -32.52
N GLY A 12 -40.23 9.25 -33.36
CA GLY A 12 -38.85 9.10 -32.96
C GLY A 12 -38.37 10.33 -32.19
N TYR A 13 -38.04 10.15 -30.91
CA TYR A 13 -37.12 11.05 -30.22
C TYR A 13 -35.70 10.80 -30.75
N PRO A 14 -34.90 11.84 -31.04
CA PRO A 14 -33.56 11.65 -31.58
C PRO A 14 -32.66 11.01 -30.51
N ALA A 15 -32.18 9.79 -30.80
CA ALA A 15 -31.12 9.15 -30.03
C ALA A 15 -29.88 10.05 -30.08
N ARG A 16 -29.49 10.61 -28.92
CA ARG A 16 -28.22 11.31 -28.75
C ARG A 16 -27.10 10.34 -29.11
N MET A 17 -26.32 10.65 -30.15
CA MET A 17 -25.16 9.86 -30.56
C MET A 17 -24.21 9.70 -29.37
N ALA A 18 -24.03 8.47 -28.91
CA ALA A 18 -23.02 8.13 -27.92
C ALA A 18 -21.64 8.39 -28.54
N ALA A 19 -20.92 9.38 -28.00
CA ALA A 19 -19.54 9.65 -28.40
C ALA A 19 -18.71 8.37 -28.32
N HIS A 20 -18.04 8.01 -29.42
CA HIS A 20 -17.27 6.78 -29.58
C HIS A 20 -16.21 6.66 -28.46
N ARG A 21 -16.51 5.89 -27.42
CA ARG A 21 -15.61 5.60 -26.29
C ARG A 21 -14.57 4.58 -26.72
N SER A 22 -13.30 4.93 -26.62
CA SER A 22 -12.20 4.00 -26.86
C SER A 22 -12.23 2.86 -25.82
N LYS A 23 -11.69 1.70 -26.19
CA LYS A 23 -11.54 0.58 -25.26
C LYS A 23 -10.43 0.91 -24.26
N VAL A 24 -10.63 0.48 -23.00
CA VAL A 24 -9.58 0.56 -21.98
C VAL A 24 -8.38 -0.30 -22.43
N PRO A 25 -7.14 0.23 -22.44
CA PRO A 25 -5.95 -0.54 -22.81
C PRO A 25 -5.80 -1.81 -21.97
N ARG A 26 -5.39 -2.94 -22.58
CA ARG A 26 -5.23 -4.22 -21.89
C ARG A 26 -4.29 -4.17 -20.66
N PRO A 27 -3.13 -3.49 -20.70
CA PRO A 27 -2.28 -3.37 -19.52
C PRO A 27 -2.99 -2.69 -18.35
N LEU A 28 -3.76 -1.64 -18.65
CA LEU A 28 -4.54 -0.91 -17.65
C LEU A 28 -5.68 -1.76 -17.06
N VAL A 29 -6.34 -2.58 -17.89
CA VAL A 29 -7.32 -3.56 -17.40
C VAL A 29 -6.69 -4.52 -16.39
N ARG A 30 -5.49 -5.07 -16.70
CA ARG A 30 -4.80 -5.97 -15.77
C ARG A 30 -4.51 -5.30 -14.43
N GLN A 31 -3.94 -4.09 -14.45
CA GLN A 31 -3.63 -3.32 -13.24
C GLN A 31 -4.87 -3.10 -12.38
N LEU A 32 -6.00 -2.71 -13.00
CA LEU A 32 -7.27 -2.48 -12.28
C LEU A 32 -7.83 -3.75 -11.64
N PHE A 33 -7.73 -4.89 -12.32
CA PHE A 33 -8.20 -6.16 -11.77
C PHE A 33 -7.31 -6.67 -10.64
N VAL A 34 -5.99 -6.45 -10.73
CA VAL A 34 -5.03 -6.78 -9.66
C VAL A 34 -5.26 -5.90 -8.43
N GLU A 35 -5.41 -4.59 -8.61
CA GLU A 35 -5.72 -3.64 -7.52
C GLU A 35 -7.02 -4.03 -6.78
N ALA A 36 -8.04 -4.46 -7.52
CA ALA A 36 -9.31 -4.90 -6.95
C ALA A 36 -9.27 -6.36 -6.41
N GLY A 37 -8.14 -7.07 -6.54
CA GLY A 37 -7.99 -8.47 -6.14
C GLY A 37 -8.96 -9.41 -6.87
N HIS A 38 -9.29 -9.10 -8.14
CA HIS A 38 -10.28 -9.81 -8.94
C HIS A 38 -11.65 -9.96 -8.25
N ARG A 39 -12.06 -8.96 -7.46
CA ARG A 39 -13.36 -8.87 -6.79
C ARG A 39 -13.92 -7.45 -6.91
N CYS A 40 -15.21 -7.27 -6.62
CA CYS A 40 -15.81 -5.94 -6.57
C CYS A 40 -15.06 -5.05 -5.55
N ALA A 41 -14.73 -3.81 -5.95
CA ALA A 41 -14.01 -2.85 -5.12
C ALA A 41 -14.78 -2.39 -3.87
N ILE A 42 -16.11 -2.58 -3.84
CA ILE A 42 -16.90 -2.26 -2.65
C ILE A 42 -16.56 -3.26 -1.54
N PRO A 43 -16.01 -2.82 -0.39
CA PRO A 43 -15.43 -3.71 0.62
C PRO A 43 -16.37 -4.81 1.12
N ALA A 44 -17.66 -4.48 1.32
CA ALA A 44 -18.66 -5.42 1.80
C ALA A 44 -19.25 -6.34 0.70
N CYS A 45 -19.05 -6.03 -0.59
CA CYS A 45 -19.66 -6.78 -1.68
C CYS A 45 -18.76 -7.90 -2.19
N ARG A 46 -17.56 -7.54 -2.68
CA ARG A 46 -16.57 -8.46 -3.26
C ARG A 46 -17.11 -9.46 -4.31
N ALA A 47 -18.28 -9.27 -4.89
CA ALA A 47 -18.87 -10.22 -5.84
C ALA A 47 -18.17 -10.21 -7.22
N THR A 48 -18.44 -11.25 -8.01
CA THR A 48 -18.12 -11.38 -9.45
C THR A 48 -19.41 -11.70 -10.23
N PRO A 49 -19.51 -11.50 -11.57
CA PRO A 49 -18.51 -10.97 -12.51
C PRO A 49 -18.24 -9.47 -12.32
N LEU A 50 -17.27 -8.92 -13.08
CA LEU A 50 -16.73 -7.56 -12.88
C LEU A 50 -16.77 -6.71 -14.15
N GLU A 51 -16.92 -5.41 -13.96
CA GLU A 51 -16.96 -4.36 -14.97
C GLU A 51 -16.10 -3.16 -14.51
N ILE A 52 -15.57 -2.40 -15.47
CA ILE A 52 -14.77 -1.20 -15.18
C ILE A 52 -15.65 0.04 -15.28
N ALA A 53 -15.78 0.75 -14.16
CA ALA A 53 -16.50 2.01 -14.05
C ALA A 53 -15.52 3.20 -14.02
N HIS A 54 -15.96 4.33 -14.57
CA HIS A 54 -15.28 5.62 -14.45
C HIS A 54 -15.84 6.39 -13.25
N ILE A 55 -15.00 6.76 -12.29
CA ILE A 55 -15.43 7.53 -11.10
C ILE A 55 -15.88 8.95 -11.53
N VAL A 56 -15.07 9.61 -12.35
CA VAL A 56 -15.43 10.81 -13.09
C VAL A 56 -15.87 10.40 -14.51
N PRO A 57 -17.13 10.68 -14.90
CA PRO A 57 -17.72 10.19 -16.14
C PRO A 57 -16.89 10.52 -17.38
N TRP A 58 -16.87 9.57 -18.32
CA TRP A 58 -16.16 9.68 -19.60
C TRP A 58 -16.44 10.98 -20.35
N HIS A 59 -17.68 11.47 -20.34
CA HIS A 59 -18.05 12.69 -21.05
C HIS A 59 -17.30 13.94 -20.58
N ARG A 60 -16.78 13.94 -19.33
CA ARG A 60 -15.96 15.02 -18.76
C ARG A 60 -14.47 14.84 -19.03
N VAL A 61 -13.93 13.65 -18.77
CA VAL A 61 -12.47 13.40 -18.81
C VAL A 61 -11.96 12.94 -20.16
N ARG A 62 -12.76 12.19 -20.91
CA ARG A 62 -12.44 11.59 -22.23
C ARG A 62 -11.09 10.86 -22.30
N ARG A 63 -10.61 10.36 -21.16
CA ARG A 63 -9.34 9.62 -21.03
C ARG A 63 -9.50 8.47 -20.02
N HIS A 64 -8.67 7.44 -20.18
CA HIS A 64 -8.61 6.30 -19.27
C HIS A 64 -7.42 6.49 -18.33
N GLU A 65 -7.69 7.00 -17.14
CA GLU A 65 -6.67 7.19 -16.10
C GLU A 65 -6.87 6.17 -15.00
N PHE A 66 -5.78 5.55 -14.54
CA PHE A 66 -5.82 4.53 -13.51
C PHE A 66 -6.53 5.00 -12.23
N HIS A 67 -6.24 6.24 -11.78
CA HIS A 67 -6.88 6.82 -10.59
C HIS A 67 -8.38 7.12 -10.77
N ASN A 68 -8.86 7.19 -12.00
CA ASN A 68 -10.26 7.51 -12.33
C ASN A 68 -11.09 6.27 -12.71
N LEU A 69 -10.50 5.08 -12.63
CA LEU A 69 -11.14 3.81 -12.97
C LEU A 69 -11.24 2.94 -11.72
N ILE A 70 -12.36 2.24 -11.57
CA ILE A 70 -12.62 1.33 -10.45
C ILE A 70 -13.35 0.08 -10.97
N VAL A 71 -13.09 -1.08 -10.35
CA VAL A 71 -13.67 -2.36 -10.75
C VAL A 71 -14.87 -2.68 -9.85
N LEU A 72 -16.03 -2.90 -10.43
CA LEU A 72 -17.29 -3.17 -9.72
C LEU A 72 -17.98 -4.40 -10.28
N CYS A 73 -18.81 -5.07 -9.47
CA CYS A 73 -19.78 -6.01 -10.03
C CYS A 73 -20.94 -5.25 -10.69
N PRO A 74 -21.71 -5.87 -11.62
CA PRO A 74 -22.81 -5.21 -12.32
C PRO A 74 -23.84 -4.56 -11.39
N ASN A 75 -24.11 -5.18 -10.24
CA ASN A 75 -25.03 -4.63 -9.24
C ASN A 75 -24.51 -3.33 -8.63
N CYS A 76 -23.25 -3.33 -8.18
CA CYS A 76 -22.64 -2.13 -7.59
C CYS A 76 -22.41 -1.03 -8.62
N HIS A 77 -22.08 -1.41 -9.86
CA HIS A 77 -21.97 -0.47 -10.98
C HIS A 77 -23.31 0.21 -11.26
N THR A 78 -24.41 -0.55 -11.30
CA THR A 78 -25.75 0.00 -11.48
C THR A 78 -26.16 0.93 -10.35
N ARG A 79 -25.83 0.58 -9.09
CA ARG A 79 -26.10 1.43 -7.93
C ARG A 79 -25.31 2.74 -7.97
N PHE A 80 -24.07 2.69 -8.44
CA PHE A 80 -23.26 3.88 -8.69
C PHE A 80 -23.84 4.75 -9.82
N ASP A 81 -24.23 4.16 -10.94
CA ASP A 81 -24.86 4.89 -12.06
C ASP A 81 -26.17 5.58 -11.67
N ARG A 82 -26.93 4.98 -10.74
CA ARG A 82 -28.15 5.55 -10.16
C ARG A 82 -27.91 6.62 -9.09
N GLY A 83 -26.66 6.79 -8.64
CA GLY A 83 -26.29 7.70 -7.56
C GLY A 83 -26.66 7.21 -6.16
N GLU A 84 -27.03 5.94 -5.99
CA GLU A 84 -27.23 5.33 -4.66
C GLU A 84 -25.89 5.19 -3.90
N ILE A 85 -24.81 5.06 -4.67
CA ILE A 85 -23.45 5.15 -4.17
C ILE A 85 -22.87 6.38 -4.82
N ASP A 86 -22.49 7.35 -4.01
CA ASP A 86 -21.99 8.61 -4.55
C ASP A 86 -20.53 8.49 -5.01
N ARG A 87 -20.06 9.56 -5.65
CA ARG A 87 -18.69 9.64 -6.16
C ARG A 87 -17.65 9.72 -5.05
N GLN A 88 -17.97 10.33 -3.92
CA GLN A 88 -17.03 10.47 -2.81
C GLN A 88 -16.75 9.10 -2.20
N ALA A 89 -17.77 8.26 -2.06
CA ALA A 89 -17.64 6.86 -1.68
C ALA A 89 -16.78 6.08 -2.67
N MET A 90 -16.94 6.27 -3.99
CA MET A 90 -16.08 5.63 -4.99
C MET A 90 -14.60 6.04 -4.87
N LEU A 91 -14.32 7.32 -4.67
CA LEU A 91 -12.96 7.81 -4.41
C LEU A 91 -12.40 7.17 -3.14
N ARG A 92 -13.21 7.12 -2.07
CA ARG A 92 -12.81 6.48 -0.82
C ARG A 92 -12.53 4.99 -0.99
N TYR A 93 -13.37 4.25 -1.71
CA TYR A 93 -13.11 2.83 -1.97
C TYR A 93 -11.85 2.62 -2.79
N LYS A 94 -11.59 3.50 -3.78
CA LYS A 94 -10.34 3.47 -4.56
C LYS A 94 -9.11 3.70 -3.67
N GLU A 95 -9.17 4.62 -2.72
CA GLU A 95 -8.11 4.82 -1.71
C GLU A 95 -7.92 3.60 -0.81
N LEU A 96 -9.02 3.00 -0.32
CA LEU A 96 -8.95 1.82 0.54
C LEU A 96 -8.33 0.60 -0.15
N LEU A 97 -8.42 0.50 -1.48
CA LEU A 97 -7.70 -0.53 -2.23
C LEU A 97 -6.18 -0.32 -2.25
N ARG A 98 -5.71 0.92 -2.00
CA ARG A 98 -4.29 1.29 -1.93
C ARG A 98 -3.74 1.20 -0.51
N LEU A 99 -4.60 1.24 0.51
CA LEU A 99 -4.16 1.06 1.88
C LEU A 99 -3.84 -0.42 2.13
N PRO A 100 -2.70 -0.74 2.74
CA PRO A 100 -2.50 -2.05 3.34
C PRO A 100 -3.47 -2.20 4.51
N ASP A 101 -4.63 -2.80 4.28
CA ASP A 101 -5.63 -3.04 5.34
C ASP A 101 -5.08 -4.08 6.35
N PRO A 102 -4.85 -3.71 7.62
CA PRO A 102 -4.41 -4.65 8.66
C PRO A 102 -5.47 -5.70 9.04
N ASN A 103 -6.73 -5.53 8.61
CA ASN A 103 -7.83 -6.47 8.84
C ASN A 103 -8.19 -7.33 7.61
N ARG A 104 -7.41 -7.25 6.52
CA ARG A 104 -7.42 -8.28 5.47
C ARG A 104 -6.42 -9.38 5.80
N VAL A 105 -6.77 -10.22 6.77
CA VAL A 105 -6.45 -11.64 6.65
C VAL A 105 -7.66 -12.23 5.93
N ALA A 106 -7.52 -12.55 4.64
CA ALA A 106 -8.52 -13.39 4.02
C ALA A 106 -8.60 -14.67 4.87
N PRO A 107 -9.79 -15.16 5.25
CA PRO A 107 -9.89 -16.51 5.79
C PRO A 107 -9.32 -17.41 4.69
N GLU A 108 -8.19 -18.04 5.00
CA GLU A 108 -7.28 -18.71 4.07
C GLU A 108 -7.02 -17.96 2.74
N ASP A 109 -6.04 -17.05 2.73
CA ASP A 109 -5.48 -16.53 1.47
C ASP A 109 -5.01 -17.70 0.58
N SER A 110 -5.76 -17.99 -0.48
CA SER A 110 -5.46 -19.04 -1.46
C SER A 110 -4.25 -18.72 -2.37
N ALA A 111 -3.51 -17.64 -2.08
CA ALA A 111 -2.37 -17.18 -2.85
C ALA A 111 -1.16 -16.95 -1.91
N PRO A 112 -0.39 -18.01 -1.60
CA PRO A 112 0.78 -17.94 -0.70
C PRO A 112 1.74 -16.80 -1.04
N LYS A 113 1.96 -16.56 -2.34
CA LYS A 113 2.83 -15.50 -2.87
C LYS A 113 2.42 -14.08 -2.45
N ALA A 114 1.13 -13.78 -2.42
CA ALA A 114 0.66 -12.44 -2.04
C ALA A 114 0.77 -12.18 -0.53
N GLY A 115 0.63 -13.24 0.28
CA GLY A 115 0.86 -13.17 1.73
C GLY A 115 2.33 -12.89 2.04
N LEU A 116 3.23 -13.60 1.35
CA LEU A 116 4.68 -13.46 1.54
C LEU A 116 5.17 -12.04 1.22
N ILE A 117 4.74 -11.46 0.08
CA ILE A 117 5.08 -10.06 -0.28
C ILE A 117 4.62 -9.08 0.80
N ARG A 118 3.39 -9.23 1.32
CA ARG A 118 2.87 -8.33 2.37
C ARG A 118 3.64 -8.45 3.67
N ALA A 119 4.01 -9.67 4.06
CA ALA A 119 4.83 -9.90 5.25
C ALA A 119 6.24 -9.30 5.08
N TYR A 120 6.84 -9.44 3.89
CA TYR A 120 8.11 -8.79 3.55
C TYR A 120 8.03 -7.27 3.68
N ARG A 121 7.04 -6.62 3.06
CA ARG A 121 6.82 -5.17 3.19
C ARG A 121 6.53 -4.75 4.63
N ARG A 122 5.79 -5.57 5.39
CA ARG A 122 5.55 -5.31 6.82
C ARG A 122 6.88 -5.29 7.57
N PHE A 123 7.72 -6.31 7.39
CA PHE A 123 9.00 -6.44 8.05
C PHE A 123 9.93 -5.27 7.73
N GLN A 124 10.11 -4.92 6.45
CA GLN A 124 10.93 -3.78 6.02
C GLN A 124 10.57 -2.48 6.76
N ARG A 125 9.28 -2.13 6.81
CA ARG A 125 8.81 -0.93 7.51
C ARG A 125 9.03 -1.00 9.01
N GLU A 126 8.73 -2.11 9.68
CA GLU A 126 8.90 -2.20 11.14
C GLU A 126 10.38 -2.15 11.54
N VAL A 127 11.26 -2.78 10.76
CA VAL A 127 12.72 -2.69 10.96
C VAL A 127 13.22 -1.27 10.72
N ASP A 128 12.72 -0.58 9.71
CA ASP A 128 13.08 0.81 9.43
C ASP A 128 12.60 1.79 10.52
N VAL A 129 11.38 1.59 11.04
CA VAL A 129 10.88 2.31 12.22
C VAL A 129 11.76 2.02 13.46
N TRP A 130 12.16 0.77 13.66
CA TRP A 130 13.06 0.41 14.75
C TRP A 130 14.43 1.06 14.58
N ALA A 131 15.02 1.01 13.38
CA ALA A 131 16.30 1.63 13.08
C ALA A 131 16.28 3.14 13.34
N ARG A 132 15.21 3.85 12.94
CA ARG A 132 15.03 5.28 13.25
C ARG A 132 14.92 5.54 14.75
N ALA A 133 14.16 4.72 15.48
CA ALA A 133 14.02 4.86 16.93
C ALA A 133 15.36 4.63 17.65
N THR A 134 16.13 3.62 17.24
CA THR A 134 17.48 3.36 17.77
C THR A 134 18.45 4.48 17.43
N GLY A 135 18.45 4.98 16.18
CA GLY A 135 19.28 6.11 15.76
C GLY A 135 18.97 7.40 16.51
N ASN A 136 17.69 7.70 16.76
CA ASN A 136 17.28 8.83 17.59
C ASN A 136 17.78 8.69 19.03
N LEU A 137 17.74 7.47 19.58
CA LEU A 137 18.25 7.20 20.92
C LEU A 137 19.78 7.33 20.99
N ASP A 138 20.50 6.74 20.04
CA ASP A 138 21.95 6.87 19.92
C ASP A 138 22.39 8.34 19.81
N MET A 139 21.77 9.11 18.90
CA MET A 139 22.03 10.54 18.80
C MET A 139 21.75 11.29 20.11
N ALA A 140 20.63 10.97 20.78
CA ALA A 140 20.30 11.59 22.05
C ALA A 140 21.36 11.27 23.12
N ILE A 141 21.86 10.05 23.20
CA ILE A 141 22.92 9.66 24.14
C ILE A 141 24.22 10.38 23.79
N THR A 142 24.67 10.24 22.54
CA THR A 142 25.95 10.74 22.04
C THR A 142 26.07 12.25 22.09
N PHE A 143 24.97 12.99 21.84
CA PHE A 143 24.97 14.45 21.77
C PHE A 143 24.23 15.14 22.91
N SER A 144 23.73 14.43 23.93
CA SER A 144 23.11 15.11 25.07
C SER A 144 24.15 15.86 25.91
N SER A 145 23.96 17.17 26.02
CA SER A 145 24.49 17.99 27.12
C SER A 145 23.50 18.07 28.30
N HIS A 146 22.26 17.59 28.13
CA HIS A 146 21.10 17.84 29.01
C HIS A 146 20.37 16.57 29.50
N GLY A 147 21.01 15.40 29.44
CA GLY A 147 20.49 14.16 30.02
C GLY A 147 19.52 13.38 29.14
N PHE A 148 19.42 12.08 29.44
CA PHE A 148 18.75 11.01 28.70
C PHE A 148 17.22 11.17 28.74
N PRO A 149 16.52 11.45 27.61
CA PRO A 149 15.05 11.54 27.63
C PRO A 149 14.46 10.12 27.77
N PRO A 150 13.80 9.79 28.90
CA PRO A 150 13.32 8.43 29.18
C PRO A 150 12.23 7.93 28.22
N GLY A 151 11.64 8.82 27.39
CA GLY A 151 10.63 8.47 26.40
C GLY A 151 11.15 7.60 25.24
N ASN A 152 12.39 7.84 24.79
CA ASN A 152 12.92 7.23 23.57
C ASN A 152 13.16 5.72 23.70
N VAL A 153 13.49 5.23 24.91
CA VAL A 153 13.70 3.79 25.17
C VAL A 153 12.42 3.00 25.00
N ARG A 154 11.28 3.54 25.46
CA ARG A 154 9.99 2.84 25.36
C ARG A 154 9.56 2.71 23.90
N GLU A 155 9.78 3.75 23.10
CA GLU A 155 9.50 3.74 21.67
C GLU A 155 10.38 2.74 20.93
N CYS A 156 11.68 2.73 21.22
CA CYS A 156 12.62 1.79 20.64
C CYS A 156 12.25 0.33 20.98
N ARG A 157 11.95 0.02 22.24
CA ARG A 157 11.49 -1.33 22.64
C ARG A 157 10.21 -1.75 21.94
N ARG A 158 9.23 -0.84 21.82
CA ARG A 158 7.99 -1.11 21.10
C ARG A 158 8.25 -1.41 19.63
N ALA A 159 9.10 -0.62 18.98
CA ALA A 159 9.47 -0.84 17.58
C ALA A 159 10.19 -2.19 17.39
N ALA A 160 11.13 -2.55 18.29
CA ALA A 160 11.79 -3.85 18.28
C ALA A 160 10.79 -5.02 18.40
N SER A 161 9.80 -4.92 19.30
CA SER A 161 8.76 -5.95 19.44
C SER A 161 7.89 -6.08 18.18
N LEU A 162 7.55 -4.98 17.53
CA LEU A 162 6.78 -5.00 16.28
C LEU A 162 7.60 -5.57 15.11
N ALA A 163 8.89 -5.26 15.06
CA ALA A 163 9.83 -5.85 14.10
C ALA A 163 9.95 -7.36 14.30
N ARG A 164 10.01 -7.85 15.56
CA ARG A 164 10.02 -9.28 15.85
C ARG A 164 8.76 -9.99 15.37
N LEU A 165 7.59 -9.44 15.69
CA LEU A 165 6.32 -10.02 15.22
C LEU A 165 6.24 -10.05 13.68
N ALA A 166 6.80 -9.04 13.00
CA ALA A 166 6.86 -9.03 11.54
C ALA A 166 7.87 -10.06 11.00
N ALA A 167 9.00 -10.26 11.69
CA ALA A 167 9.99 -11.30 11.38
C ALA A 167 9.39 -12.69 11.50
N ASP A 168 8.76 -13.00 12.64
CA ASP A 168 8.06 -14.27 12.89
C ASP A 168 7.04 -14.54 11.78
N LYS A 169 6.25 -13.52 11.43
CA LYS A 169 5.23 -13.67 10.39
C LYS A 169 5.81 -13.92 9.00
N LEU A 170 6.96 -13.33 8.70
CA LEU A 170 7.65 -13.52 7.44
C LEU A 170 8.26 -14.92 7.35
N GLY A 171 8.90 -15.39 8.42
CA GLY A 171 9.40 -16.76 8.52
C GLY A 171 8.30 -17.82 8.41
N GLU A 172 7.14 -17.61 9.05
CA GLU A 172 5.98 -18.52 8.95
C GLU A 172 5.46 -18.70 7.51
N LEU A 173 5.58 -17.66 6.67
CA LEU A 173 5.06 -17.67 5.30
C LEU A 173 6.13 -18.01 4.26
N GLY A 174 7.39 -17.83 4.61
CA GLY A 174 8.55 -18.13 3.78
C GLY A 174 9.01 -19.58 3.91
N ASP A 175 10.13 -19.87 3.26
CA ASP A 175 10.87 -21.12 3.42
C ASP A 175 12.02 -20.98 4.44
N GLU A 176 12.84 -22.02 4.56
CA GLU A 176 13.99 -22.03 5.46
C GLU A 176 15.02 -20.94 5.12
N GLY A 177 15.25 -20.67 3.83
CA GLY A 177 16.15 -19.61 3.36
C GLY A 177 15.64 -18.22 3.75
N THR A 178 14.34 -17.96 3.51
CA THR A 178 13.67 -16.74 3.95
C THR A 178 13.77 -16.55 5.47
N THR A 179 13.54 -17.62 6.24
CA THR A 179 13.60 -17.57 7.71
C THR A 179 14.99 -17.20 8.19
N GLY A 180 16.04 -17.85 7.65
CA GLY A 180 17.42 -17.53 7.99
C GLY A 180 17.79 -16.08 7.67
N ALA A 181 17.46 -15.61 6.47
CA ALA A 181 17.78 -14.25 6.05
C ALA A 181 17.01 -13.17 6.83
N VAL A 182 15.79 -13.46 7.29
CA VAL A 182 15.03 -12.58 8.20
C VAL A 182 15.73 -12.45 9.55
N GLU A 183 16.17 -13.56 10.11
CA GLU A 183 16.87 -13.57 11.40
C GLU A 183 18.20 -12.82 11.31
N ASP A 184 18.98 -12.98 10.22
CA ASP A 184 20.20 -12.20 9.99
C ASP A 184 19.94 -10.68 10.10
N VAL A 185 18.88 -10.19 9.43
CA VAL A 185 18.51 -8.76 9.47
C VAL A 185 18.08 -8.34 10.87
N PHE A 186 17.30 -9.19 11.56
CA PHE A 186 16.80 -8.91 12.90
C PHE A 186 17.93 -8.87 13.94
N GLU A 187 18.83 -9.87 13.91
CA GLU A 187 19.99 -9.97 14.81
C GLU A 187 20.91 -8.76 14.65
N TRP A 188 21.17 -8.31 13.42
CA TRP A 188 21.95 -7.09 13.18
C TRP A 188 21.36 -5.87 13.92
N HIS A 189 20.04 -5.67 13.83
CA HIS A 189 19.37 -4.55 14.51
C HIS A 189 19.33 -4.75 16.02
N GLN A 190 19.22 -6.00 16.48
CA GLN A 190 19.23 -6.36 17.88
C GLN A 190 20.59 -6.06 18.51
N GLN A 191 21.69 -6.46 17.86
CA GLN A 191 23.06 -6.18 18.32
C GLN A 191 23.32 -4.68 18.42
N TRP A 192 22.94 -3.91 17.40
CA TRP A 192 23.07 -2.46 17.44
C TRP A 192 22.28 -1.83 18.59
N THR A 193 20.99 -2.19 18.70
CA THR A 193 20.11 -1.64 19.74
C THR A 193 20.56 -2.04 21.14
N GLY A 194 21.03 -3.28 21.31
CA GLY A 194 21.62 -3.78 22.55
C GLY A 194 22.82 -2.97 22.97
N GLY A 195 23.78 -2.74 22.07
CA GLY A 195 24.95 -1.90 22.37
C GLY A 195 24.57 -0.45 22.71
N VAL A 196 23.54 0.11 22.09
CA VAL A 196 23.01 1.43 22.47
C VAL A 196 22.40 1.41 23.89
N PHE A 197 21.64 0.38 24.23
CA PHE A 197 21.04 0.23 25.57
C PHE A 197 22.09 0.00 26.67
N ASP A 198 23.16 -0.74 26.35
CA ASP A 198 24.26 -1.05 27.24
C ASP A 198 25.29 0.09 27.34
N LEU A 199 25.07 1.19 26.59
CA LEU A 199 25.98 2.33 26.48
C LEU A 199 27.39 1.91 26.04
N ASP A 200 27.47 0.93 25.15
CA ASP A 200 28.73 0.39 24.65
C ASP A 200 29.52 1.49 23.90
N PRO A 201 30.73 1.87 24.38
CA PRO A 201 31.56 2.85 23.72
C PRO A 201 31.90 2.50 22.26
N ALA A 202 32.00 1.21 21.92
CA ALA A 202 32.28 0.77 20.55
C ALA A 202 31.10 1.05 19.59
N VAL A 203 29.88 1.12 20.11
CA VAL A 203 28.69 1.46 19.32
C VAL A 203 28.49 2.97 19.26
N LEU A 204 28.61 3.68 20.39
CA LEU A 204 28.35 5.12 20.47
C LEU A 204 29.45 5.97 19.79
N ASN A 205 30.71 5.54 19.87
CA ASN A 205 31.86 6.31 19.38
C ASN A 205 32.39 5.86 18.01
N ARG A 206 31.60 5.11 17.22
CA ARG A 206 32.02 4.72 15.87
C ARG A 206 32.43 5.94 15.05
N SER A 207 33.61 5.84 14.43
CA SER A 207 34.07 6.75 13.40
C SER A 207 33.14 6.74 12.19
N ARG A 208 33.35 7.69 11.28
CA ARG A 208 32.59 7.76 10.04
C ARG A 208 32.77 6.49 9.18
N GLU A 209 34.01 6.01 9.06
CA GLU A 209 34.34 4.81 8.27
C GLU A 209 33.66 3.57 8.86
N GLU A 210 33.77 3.35 10.18
CA GLU A 210 33.07 2.24 10.86
C GLU A 210 31.54 2.32 10.72
N ARG A 211 30.96 3.52 10.63
CA ARG A 211 29.52 3.70 10.38
C ARG A 211 29.13 3.35 8.94
N GLU A 212 29.98 3.66 7.97
CA GLU A 212 29.76 3.33 6.56
C GLU A 212 29.84 1.80 6.35
N GLU A 213 30.86 1.14 6.90
CA GLU A 213 30.99 -0.33 6.90
C GLU A 213 29.79 -1.01 7.58
N TRP A 214 29.37 -0.51 8.74
CA TRP A 214 28.21 -1.03 9.45
C TRP A 214 26.92 -0.88 8.64
N GLN A 215 26.73 0.23 7.92
CA GLN A 215 25.59 0.41 7.02
C GLN A 215 25.63 -0.52 5.80
N GLU A 216 26.82 -0.82 5.28
CA GLU A 216 27.01 -1.78 4.20
C GLU A 216 26.62 -3.20 4.64
N GLU A 217 27.02 -3.62 5.85
CA GLU A 217 26.60 -4.92 6.42
C GLU A 217 25.07 -5.04 6.51
N ARG A 218 24.39 -3.98 6.98
CA ARG A 218 22.91 -3.93 6.99
C ARG A 218 22.34 -4.07 5.59
N PHE A 219 22.90 -3.35 4.63
CA PHE A 219 22.44 -3.40 3.24
C PHE A 219 22.59 -4.80 2.66
N LEU A 220 23.72 -5.46 2.89
CA LEU A 220 23.98 -6.82 2.43
C LEU A 220 23.03 -7.85 3.07
N ALA A 221 22.71 -7.70 4.36
CA ALA A 221 21.72 -8.57 5.02
C ALA A 221 20.32 -8.40 4.39
N PHE A 222 19.90 -7.16 4.12
CA PHE A 222 18.65 -6.90 3.40
C PHE A 222 18.69 -7.40 1.95
N ALA A 223 19.85 -7.37 1.31
CA ALA A 223 20.02 -7.87 -0.05
C ALA A 223 19.81 -9.38 -0.13
N ARG A 224 20.45 -10.12 0.78
CA ARG A 224 20.21 -11.56 0.91
C ARG A 224 18.75 -11.88 1.17
N LEU A 225 18.11 -11.18 2.11
CA LEU A 225 16.69 -11.37 2.37
C LEU A 225 15.83 -11.11 1.12
N HIS A 226 16.13 -10.05 0.37
CA HIS A 226 15.40 -9.75 -0.85
C HIS A 226 15.54 -10.85 -1.91
N GLU A 227 16.75 -11.39 -2.09
CA GLU A 227 17.01 -12.50 -3.00
C GLU A 227 16.22 -13.76 -2.60
N GLU A 228 16.21 -14.11 -1.31
CA GLU A 228 15.43 -15.24 -0.79
C GLU A 228 13.92 -15.05 -1.02
N ILE A 229 13.41 -13.84 -0.81
CA ILE A 229 12.00 -13.52 -1.07
C ILE A 229 11.68 -13.64 -2.56
N CYS A 230 12.53 -13.12 -3.44
CA CYS A 230 12.34 -13.25 -4.89
C CYS A 230 12.40 -14.71 -5.34
N ALA A 231 13.33 -15.50 -4.80
CA ALA A 231 13.43 -16.94 -5.04
C ALA A 231 12.16 -17.68 -4.60
N ALA A 232 11.67 -17.43 -3.37
CA ALA A 232 10.44 -18.02 -2.85
C ALA A 232 9.18 -17.63 -3.65
N LEU A 233 9.22 -16.47 -4.32
CA LEU A 233 8.16 -15.98 -5.19
C LEU A 233 8.29 -16.41 -6.66
N ASP A 234 9.39 -17.06 -7.04
CA ASP A 234 9.75 -17.36 -8.44
C ASP A 234 9.77 -16.07 -9.29
N LEU A 235 10.49 -15.06 -8.81
CA LEU A 235 10.68 -13.74 -9.43
C LEU A 235 12.17 -13.46 -9.65
N ASP A 236 12.51 -12.75 -10.72
CA ASP A 236 13.82 -12.12 -10.84
C ASP A 236 13.95 -10.97 -9.81
N PRO A 237 15.13 -10.72 -9.20
CA PRO A 237 15.30 -9.66 -8.19
C PRO A 237 14.92 -8.24 -8.64
N GLY A 238 14.87 -7.98 -9.95
CA GLY A 238 14.42 -6.69 -10.49
C GLY A 238 12.90 -6.55 -10.65
N GLU A 239 12.13 -7.62 -10.46
CA GLU A 239 10.67 -7.61 -10.60
C GLU A 239 9.93 -7.17 -9.32
N LEU A 240 10.61 -7.20 -8.17
CA LEU A 240 10.11 -6.71 -6.89
C LEU A 240 10.99 -5.55 -6.44
N ASP A 241 10.40 -4.39 -6.14
CA ASP A 241 11.20 -3.25 -5.67
C ASP A 241 11.96 -3.60 -4.38
N PHE A 242 13.25 -3.30 -4.34
CA PHE A 242 14.14 -3.62 -3.22
C PHE A 242 13.66 -3.00 -1.90
N PHE A 243 13.41 -1.69 -1.92
CA PHE A 243 12.58 -0.96 -0.95
C PHE A 243 11.50 -0.23 -1.74
N GLU A 244 10.27 -0.15 -1.22
CA GLU A 244 9.30 0.78 -1.80
C GLU A 244 9.91 2.18 -1.74
N ALA A 245 9.90 2.89 -2.87
CA ALA A 245 10.16 4.31 -2.84
C ALA A 245 9.20 4.93 -1.82
N GLU A 246 9.73 5.63 -0.82
CA GLU A 246 8.95 6.64 -0.10
C GLU A 246 8.16 7.37 -1.20
N PRO A 247 6.82 7.42 -1.14
CA PRO A 247 6.09 8.19 -2.13
C PRO A 247 6.75 9.56 -2.08
N ALA A 248 7.34 9.98 -3.21
CA ALA A 248 7.77 11.35 -3.34
C ALA A 248 6.60 12.16 -2.81
N GLU A 249 6.86 13.10 -1.89
CA GLU A 249 5.87 14.09 -1.48
C GLU A 249 5.51 14.87 -2.75
N GLU A 250 4.72 14.25 -3.61
CA GLU A 250 4.13 14.81 -4.78
C GLU A 250 3.12 15.74 -4.16
N GLU A 251 3.53 17.01 -3.99
CA GLU A 251 2.82 18.07 -3.31
C GLU A 251 1.32 17.83 -3.49
N LEU A 252 0.69 17.30 -2.44
CA LEU A 252 -0.75 17.11 -2.45
C LEU A 252 -1.30 18.48 -2.81
N PRO A 253 -2.13 18.59 -3.86
CA PRO A 253 -2.59 19.89 -4.31
C PRO A 253 -3.21 20.59 -3.11
N VAL A 254 -2.75 21.81 -2.81
CA VAL A 254 -3.24 22.60 -1.70
C VAL A 254 -4.75 22.76 -1.86
N VAL A 255 -5.50 21.90 -1.17
CA VAL A 255 -6.95 22.02 -1.10
C VAL A 255 -7.18 23.20 -0.18
N ALA A 256 -7.61 24.34 -0.75
CA ALA A 256 -8.06 25.46 0.06
C ALA A 256 -9.12 24.94 1.02
N LEU A 257 -8.81 24.97 2.33
CA LEU A 257 -9.78 24.69 3.38
C LEU A 257 -10.90 25.72 3.21
N GLY A 258 -11.99 25.28 2.58
CA GLY A 258 -13.20 26.08 2.48
C GLY A 258 -13.65 26.44 3.89
N THR A 259 -13.71 27.73 4.17
CA THR A 259 -14.08 28.33 5.46
C THR A 259 -15.57 28.13 5.77
N ARG A 260 -16.03 26.89 5.84
CA ARG A 260 -17.41 26.59 6.24
C ARG A 260 -17.44 25.55 7.36
N GLY A 261 -17.46 26.11 8.57
CA GLY A 261 -18.47 25.76 9.55
C GLY A 261 -18.14 24.54 10.40
N PHE A 262 -17.33 24.76 11.42
CA PHE A 262 -17.44 24.06 12.70
C PHE A 262 -16.87 25.02 13.74
N TRP A 263 -17.76 25.63 14.54
CA TRP A 263 -17.62 26.27 15.87
C TRP A 263 -18.65 27.43 15.95
N GLU A 264 -19.94 27.12 15.85
CA GLU A 264 -20.95 27.90 16.56
C GLU A 264 -21.38 27.01 17.72
N THR A 265 -20.80 27.25 18.89
CA THR A 265 -21.33 26.77 20.15
C THR A 265 -22.36 27.79 20.60
N GLU A 266 -23.61 27.36 20.70
CA GLU A 266 -24.67 28.06 21.42
C GLU A 266 -24.22 28.30 22.87
N ASP A 267 -24.18 29.56 23.27
CA ASP A 267 -24.60 30.11 24.56
C ASP A 267 -24.68 31.65 24.47
#